data_AF-A0A2J7ZHJ1-F1
#
_entry.id   AF-A0A2J7ZHJ1-F1
#
_cell.length_a   1.000
_cell.length_b   1.000
_cell.length_c   1.000
_cell.angle_alpha   90.00
_cell.angle_beta   90.00
_cell.angle_gamma   90.00
#
_symmetry.space_group_name_H-M   'P 1'
#
loop_
_entity.id
_entity.type
_entity.pdbx_description
1 polymer ?
#
loop_
_entity_poly.entity_id
_entity_poly.type
_entity_poly.pdbx_seq_one_letter_code
_entity_poly.pdbx_strand_id
1 'polypeptide(L)'
;MYFAFMRTKQPERIREVLNMVYVDKQSVDADLVASIENPANDPAAPEVFYLVSNTVGPTVYVDSLLAQLRVPLLLLWGDRDPWITPARVGGGGGGVAAAQRVMDLYPSAVKVGLDSGHCPHDDTPEAANAALIGWLNGLPKEQQQAPAASAAAAAAAAAPGTA
;
A
#
# COMPACT_ATOMS: atom_id res chain seq x y z
N MET A 1 9.05 0.11 -23.69
CA MET A 1 7.99 0.03 -22.65
C MET A 1 6.61 0.45 -23.16
N TYR A 2 6.51 1.40 -24.11
CA TYR A 2 5.24 1.80 -24.72
C TYR A 2 4.40 0.64 -25.31
N PHE A 3 5.00 -0.26 -26.11
CA PHE A 3 4.27 -1.43 -26.63
C PHE A 3 3.78 -2.39 -25.55
N ALA A 4 4.54 -2.54 -24.46
CA ALA A 4 4.10 -3.34 -23.31
C ALA A 4 2.88 -2.69 -22.65
N PHE A 5 2.91 -1.37 -22.43
CA PHE A 5 1.75 -0.61 -21.95
C PHE A 5 0.53 -0.80 -22.84
N MET A 6 0.68 -0.59 -24.16
CA MET A 6 -0.42 -0.74 -25.13
C MET A 6 -1.06 -2.13 -25.10
N ARG A 7 -0.28 -3.18 -24.83
CA ARG A 7 -0.79 -4.55 -24.65
C ARG A 7 -1.43 -4.76 -23.28
N THR A 8 -0.82 -4.27 -22.22
CA THR A 8 -1.28 -4.46 -20.83
C THR A 8 -2.63 -3.80 -20.59
N LYS A 9 -2.90 -2.64 -21.21
CA LYS A 9 -4.17 -1.91 -21.05
C LYS A 9 -5.36 -2.51 -21.81
N GLN A 10 -5.17 -3.56 -22.62
CA GLN A 10 -6.28 -4.17 -23.35
C GLN A 10 -7.23 -4.88 -22.38
N PRO A 11 -8.56 -4.78 -22.54
CA PRO A 11 -9.54 -5.39 -21.63
C PRO A 11 -9.33 -6.89 -21.40
N GLU A 12 -8.97 -7.62 -22.44
CA GLU A 12 -8.71 -9.07 -22.38
C GLU A 12 -7.51 -9.33 -21.48
N ARG A 13 -6.45 -8.52 -21.62
CA ARG A 13 -5.24 -8.66 -20.82
C ARG A 13 -5.48 -8.27 -19.36
N ILE A 14 -6.26 -7.22 -19.11
CA ILE A 14 -6.68 -6.83 -17.76
C ILE A 14 -7.45 -7.99 -17.11
N ARG A 15 -8.44 -8.55 -17.81
CA ARG A 15 -9.23 -9.69 -17.32
C ARG A 15 -8.36 -10.92 -17.03
N GLU A 16 -7.42 -11.27 -17.91
CA GLU A 16 -6.48 -12.36 -17.67
C GLU A 16 -5.68 -12.15 -16.37
N VAL A 17 -5.21 -10.92 -16.15
CA VAL A 17 -4.42 -10.56 -14.97
C VAL A 17 -5.26 -10.61 -13.70
N LEU A 18 -6.47 -10.04 -13.71
CA LEU A 18 -7.41 -10.13 -12.59
C LEU A 18 -7.72 -11.59 -12.24
N ASN A 19 -7.92 -12.44 -13.25
CA ASN A 19 -8.12 -13.88 -13.05
C ASN A 19 -6.89 -14.62 -12.51
N MET A 20 -5.70 -14.02 -12.49
CA MET A 20 -4.56 -14.61 -11.76
C MET A 20 -4.60 -14.27 -10.27
N VAL A 21 -5.18 -13.12 -9.89
CA VAL A 21 -4.98 -12.54 -8.55
C VAL A 21 -6.21 -12.47 -7.66
N TYR A 22 -7.42 -12.55 -8.20
CA TYR A 22 -8.64 -12.66 -7.40
C TYR A 22 -8.88 -14.11 -6.99
N VAL A 23 -9.47 -14.38 -5.84
CA VAL A 23 -9.86 -15.75 -5.47
C VAL A 23 -11.17 -16.11 -6.15
N ASP A 24 -12.17 -15.24 -6.03
CA ASP A 24 -13.43 -15.39 -6.77
C ASP A 24 -13.23 -14.90 -8.20
N LYS A 25 -13.48 -15.76 -9.18
CA LYS A 25 -13.40 -15.37 -10.60
C LYS A 25 -14.69 -14.75 -11.09
N GLN A 26 -15.80 -14.95 -10.37
CA GLN A 26 -17.10 -14.39 -10.72
C GLN A 26 -17.17 -12.89 -10.45
N SER A 27 -16.36 -12.38 -9.50
CA SER A 27 -16.20 -10.95 -9.24
C SER A 27 -15.42 -10.22 -10.35
N VAL A 28 -14.74 -10.94 -11.25
CA VAL A 28 -14.04 -10.35 -12.41
C VAL A 28 -15.03 -10.07 -13.54
N ASP A 29 -15.87 -9.05 -13.34
CA ASP A 29 -16.92 -8.64 -14.28
C ASP A 29 -16.43 -7.59 -15.30
N ALA A 30 -17.37 -7.05 -16.08
CA ALA A 30 -17.06 -6.03 -17.09
C ALA A 30 -16.78 -4.65 -16.46
N ASP A 31 -17.43 -4.34 -15.34
CA ASP A 31 -17.32 -3.04 -14.68
C ASP A 31 -15.96 -2.91 -13.99
N LEU A 32 -15.49 -3.97 -13.32
CA LEU A 32 -14.16 -4.03 -12.75
C LEU A 32 -13.08 -3.87 -13.83
N VAL A 33 -13.20 -4.58 -14.95
CA VAL A 33 -12.26 -4.44 -16.08
C VAL A 33 -12.26 -3.01 -16.63
N ALA A 34 -13.44 -2.42 -16.84
CA ALA A 34 -13.58 -1.05 -17.32
C ALA A 34 -12.99 -0.03 -16.33
N SER A 35 -13.12 -0.27 -15.02
CA SER A 35 -12.59 0.63 -13.99
C SER A 35 -11.05 0.76 -14.04
N ILE A 36 -10.36 -0.26 -14.54
CA ILE A 36 -8.90 -0.27 -14.74
C ILE A 36 -8.55 0.25 -16.13
N GLU A 37 -9.33 -0.11 -17.15
CA GLU A 37 -9.11 0.34 -18.53
C GLU A 37 -9.27 1.86 -18.67
N ASN A 38 -10.31 2.43 -18.05
CA ASN A 38 -10.65 3.85 -18.14
C ASN A 38 -9.47 4.78 -17.79
N PRO A 39 -8.82 4.66 -16.61
CA PRO A 39 -7.64 5.47 -16.33
C PRO A 39 -6.44 5.15 -17.24
N ALA A 40 -6.34 3.92 -17.76
CA ALA A 40 -5.30 3.57 -18.73
C ALA A 40 -5.52 4.19 -20.12
N ASN A 41 -6.68 4.79 -20.39
CA ASN A 41 -6.96 5.57 -21.60
C ASN A 41 -6.58 7.05 -21.50
N ASP A 42 -6.13 7.52 -20.34
CA ASP A 42 -5.62 8.88 -20.18
C ASP A 42 -4.37 9.11 -21.06
N PRO A 43 -4.23 10.27 -21.72
CA PRO A 43 -3.04 10.60 -22.52
C PRO A 43 -1.71 10.49 -21.76
N ALA A 44 -1.71 10.71 -20.44
CA ALA A 44 -0.53 10.61 -19.57
C ALA A 44 -0.31 9.19 -19.00
N ALA A 45 -1.23 8.24 -19.21
CA ALA A 45 -1.11 6.88 -18.70
C ALA A 45 0.17 6.14 -19.13
N PRO A 46 0.72 6.29 -20.35
CA PRO A 46 1.99 5.67 -20.72
C PRO A 46 3.17 6.13 -19.85
N GLU A 47 3.17 7.41 -19.43
CA GLU A 47 4.21 7.97 -18.57
C GLU A 47 4.10 7.42 -17.15
N VAL A 48 2.88 7.42 -16.58
CA VAL A 48 2.62 6.81 -15.26
C VAL A 48 3.02 5.34 -15.26
N PHE A 49 2.65 4.58 -16.29
CA PHE A 49 3.04 3.18 -16.43
C PHE A 49 4.56 3.02 -16.46
N TYR A 50 5.29 3.90 -17.16
CA TYR A 50 6.75 3.89 -17.17
C TYR A 50 7.35 4.16 -15.79
N LEU A 51 6.84 5.16 -15.07
CA LEU A 51 7.33 5.54 -13.74
C LEU A 51 7.03 4.49 -12.67
N VAL A 52 5.90 3.79 -12.75
CA VAL A 52 5.56 2.71 -11.81
C VAL A 52 6.31 1.42 -12.15
N SER A 53 6.51 1.13 -13.43
CA SER A 53 7.19 -0.10 -13.87
C SER A 53 8.72 -0.02 -13.74
N ASN A 54 9.28 1.16 -13.54
CA ASN A 54 10.71 1.36 -13.34
C ASN A 54 10.96 2.06 -12.03
N THR A 55 11.89 1.55 -11.23
CA THR A 55 12.39 2.29 -10.07
C THR A 55 13.19 3.49 -10.57
N VAL A 56 12.55 4.66 -10.61
CA VAL A 56 13.22 5.93 -10.94
C VAL A 56 13.66 6.59 -9.63
N GLY A 57 14.96 6.53 -9.34
CA GLY A 57 15.54 7.11 -8.12
C GLY A 57 16.43 6.14 -7.33
N PRO A 58 16.99 6.57 -6.18
CA PRO A 58 17.78 5.71 -5.33
C PRO A 58 16.93 4.57 -4.77
N THR A 59 17.48 3.35 -4.80
CA THR A 59 16.81 2.18 -4.21
C THR A 59 16.63 2.38 -2.71
N VAL A 60 15.38 2.44 -2.26
CA VAL A 60 15.02 2.42 -0.83
C VAL A 60 14.44 1.05 -0.50
N TYR A 61 15.02 0.37 0.48
CA TYR A 61 14.55 -0.94 0.92
C TYR A 61 13.46 -0.80 1.98
N VAL A 62 12.40 -1.61 1.85
CA VAL A 62 11.30 -1.66 2.83
C VAL A 62 11.83 -1.97 4.23
N ASP A 63 12.79 -2.89 4.36
CA ASP A 63 13.44 -3.23 5.63
C ASP A 63 14.02 -1.99 6.33
N SER A 64 14.67 -1.09 5.57
CA SER A 64 15.25 0.16 6.10
C SER A 64 14.19 1.17 6.53
N LEU A 65 13.02 1.18 5.88
CA LEU A 65 11.89 2.04 6.24
C LEU A 65 11.20 1.52 7.51
N LEU A 66 10.95 0.21 7.59
CA LEU A 66 10.34 -0.44 8.75
C LEU A 66 11.17 -0.22 10.02
N ALA A 67 12.50 -0.28 9.94
CA ALA A 67 13.39 -0.01 11.06
C ALA A 67 13.26 1.42 11.63
N GLN A 68 12.75 2.37 10.84
CA GLN A 68 12.56 3.77 11.24
C GLN A 68 11.12 4.09 11.64
N LEU A 69 10.16 3.22 11.33
CA LEU A 69 8.75 3.42 11.61
C LEU A 69 8.50 3.35 13.13
N ARG A 70 7.64 4.22 13.67
CA ARG A 70 7.33 4.28 15.12
C ARG A 70 5.83 4.31 15.42
N VAL A 71 5.02 4.09 14.40
CA VAL A 71 3.56 4.17 14.48
C VAL A 71 2.95 2.78 14.39
N PRO A 72 1.77 2.54 14.98
CA PRO A 72 1.05 1.28 14.81
C PRO A 72 0.92 0.92 13.33
N LEU A 73 1.22 -0.34 12.99
CA LEU A 73 1.18 -0.86 11.62
C LEU A 73 0.21 -2.04 11.54
N LEU A 74 -0.74 -1.97 10.62
CA LEU A 74 -1.59 -3.10 10.25
C LEU A 74 -1.14 -3.65 8.90
N LEU A 75 -0.90 -4.95 8.85
CA LEU A 75 -0.69 -5.72 7.63
C LEU A 75 -1.97 -6.50 7.34
N LEU A 76 -2.82 -5.93 6.48
CA LEU A 76 -4.03 -6.59 5.98
C LEU A 76 -3.69 -7.33 4.69
N TRP A 77 -3.80 -8.66 4.71
CA TRP A 77 -3.16 -9.49 3.71
C TRP A 77 -4.08 -10.60 3.19
N GLY A 78 -4.05 -10.85 1.89
CA GLY A 78 -4.71 -12.04 1.32
C GLY A 78 -3.82 -13.27 1.43
N ASP A 79 -4.27 -14.28 2.17
CA ASP A 79 -3.48 -15.51 2.39
C ASP A 79 -3.26 -16.31 1.08
N ARG A 80 -4.01 -16.00 0.02
CA ARG A 80 -3.89 -16.61 -1.31
C ARG A 80 -3.24 -15.68 -2.34
N ASP A 81 -2.56 -14.61 -1.91
CA ASP A 81 -1.82 -13.70 -2.78
C ASP A 81 -0.74 -14.45 -3.59
N PRO A 82 -0.84 -14.46 -4.93
CA PRO A 82 0.11 -15.16 -5.81
C PRO A 82 1.34 -14.32 -6.18
N TRP A 83 1.36 -13.02 -5.87
CA TRP A 83 2.35 -12.06 -6.37
C TRP A 83 3.34 -11.61 -5.31
N ILE A 84 2.91 -11.35 -4.07
CA ILE A 84 3.83 -10.89 -3.03
C ILE A 84 4.50 -12.07 -2.33
N THR A 85 5.32 -12.78 -3.11
CA THR A 85 6.10 -13.93 -2.64
C THR A 85 7.57 -13.56 -2.44
N PRO A 86 8.28 -14.10 -1.43
CA PRO A 86 9.72 -13.90 -1.33
C PRO A 86 10.38 -14.39 -2.61
N ALA A 87 11.31 -13.59 -3.16
CA ALA A 87 12.02 -13.87 -4.41
C ALA A 87 12.74 -15.23 -4.49
N ARG A 88 12.81 -15.99 -3.40
CA ARG A 88 13.44 -17.33 -3.31
C ARG A 88 12.46 -18.50 -3.34
N VAL A 89 11.14 -18.26 -3.28
CA VAL A 89 10.14 -19.34 -3.27
C VAL A 89 9.35 -19.26 -4.57
N GLY A 90 9.86 -19.92 -5.61
CA GLY A 90 9.10 -20.18 -6.83
C GLY A 90 7.95 -21.13 -6.52
N GLY A 91 6.78 -20.60 -6.16
CA GLY A 91 5.60 -21.39 -5.86
C GLY A 91 4.56 -20.58 -5.10
N GLY A 92 3.35 -20.48 -5.65
CA GLY A 92 2.23 -19.75 -5.05
C GLY A 92 2.00 -20.15 -3.59
N GLY A 93 2.11 -19.15 -2.70
CA GLY A 93 2.13 -19.34 -1.24
C GLY A 93 3.00 -18.32 -0.50
N GLY A 94 3.72 -17.44 -1.21
CA GLY A 94 4.69 -16.55 -0.61
C GLY A 94 4.14 -15.30 0.11
N GLY A 95 2.87 -14.93 -0.07
CA GLY A 95 2.24 -13.81 0.66
C GLY A 95 2.50 -13.86 2.17
N VAL A 96 2.31 -15.04 2.76
CA VAL A 96 2.49 -15.28 4.20
C VAL A 96 3.94 -15.07 4.64
N ALA A 97 4.92 -15.49 3.85
CA ALA A 97 6.33 -15.37 4.18
C ALA A 97 6.84 -13.91 4.07
N ALA A 98 6.30 -13.14 3.12
CA ALA A 98 6.58 -11.70 3.05
C ALA A 98 6.02 -10.95 4.27
N ALA A 99 4.77 -11.23 4.64
CA ALA A 99 4.17 -10.65 5.83
C ALA A 99 4.93 -11.02 7.12
N GLN A 100 5.39 -12.27 7.25
CA GLN A 100 6.19 -12.70 8.40
C GLN A 100 7.51 -11.93 8.52
N ARG A 101 8.22 -11.69 7.40
CA ARG A 101 9.45 -10.88 7.41
C ARG A 101 9.20 -9.46 7.94
N VAL A 102 8.06 -8.86 7.60
CA VAL A 102 7.68 -7.54 8.13
C VAL A 102 7.44 -7.62 9.64
N MET A 103 6.75 -8.65 10.12
CA MET A 103 6.54 -8.87 11.56
C MET A 103 7.85 -9.08 12.32
N ASP A 104 8.84 -9.77 11.73
CA ASP A 104 10.15 -9.99 12.34
C ASP A 104 10.95 -8.69 12.48
N LEU A 105 10.84 -7.79 11.49
CA LEU A 105 11.50 -6.48 11.48
C LEU A 105 10.73 -5.42 12.27
N TYR A 106 9.41 -5.58 12.40
CA TYR A 106 8.51 -4.67 13.09
C TYR A 106 7.56 -5.44 14.03
N PRO A 107 8.03 -5.90 15.20
CA PRO A 107 7.26 -6.81 16.07
C PRO A 107 5.95 -6.22 16.62
N SER A 108 5.80 -4.91 16.61
CA SER A 108 4.55 -4.21 16.98
C SER A 108 3.52 -4.14 15.85
N ALA A 109 3.84 -4.63 14.64
CA ALA A 109 2.86 -4.80 13.59
C ALA A 109 1.76 -5.79 14.03
N VAL A 110 0.57 -5.58 13.51
CA VAL A 110 -0.53 -6.54 13.58
C VAL A 110 -0.73 -7.10 12.19
N LYS A 111 -0.70 -8.43 12.04
CA LYS A 111 -1.07 -9.09 10.78
C LYS A 111 -2.49 -9.64 10.88
N VAL A 112 -3.30 -9.36 9.87
CA VAL A 112 -4.60 -10.01 9.65
C VAL A 112 -4.59 -10.65 8.26
N GLY A 113 -4.72 -11.98 8.22
CA GLY A 113 -4.90 -12.75 6.99
C GLY A 113 -6.37 -12.86 6.62
N LEU A 114 -6.67 -12.77 5.34
CA LEU A 114 -8.00 -12.90 4.75
C LEU A 114 -7.98 -13.99 3.68
N ASP A 115 -9.09 -14.72 3.51
CA ASP A 115 -9.25 -15.69 2.41
C ASP A 115 -9.51 -14.97 1.09
N SER A 116 -8.48 -14.26 0.63
CA SER A 116 -8.49 -13.41 -0.55
C SER A 116 -7.16 -13.50 -1.27
N GLY A 117 -7.15 -13.02 -2.50
CA GLY A 117 -5.96 -12.93 -3.33
C GLY A 117 -5.19 -11.63 -3.10
N HIS A 118 -4.60 -11.07 -4.17
CA HIS A 118 -3.69 -9.93 -4.07
C HIS A 118 -4.36 -8.63 -3.59
N CYS A 119 -5.65 -8.46 -3.87
CA CYS A 119 -6.41 -7.26 -3.55
C CYS A 119 -7.47 -7.57 -2.47
N PRO A 120 -7.10 -7.78 -1.19
CA PRO A 120 -8.04 -8.17 -0.14
C PRO A 120 -9.22 -7.20 0.03
N HIS A 121 -8.98 -5.92 -0.21
CA HIS A 121 -9.97 -4.84 -0.11
C HIS A 121 -11.07 -4.92 -1.17
N ASP A 122 -10.82 -5.57 -2.30
CA ASP A 122 -11.77 -5.70 -3.41
C ASP A 122 -12.31 -7.14 -3.52
N ASP A 123 -11.48 -8.15 -3.24
CA ASP A 123 -11.85 -9.57 -3.31
C ASP A 123 -12.71 -10.01 -2.10
N THR A 124 -12.52 -9.42 -0.92
CA THR A 124 -13.33 -9.68 0.29
C THR A 124 -13.60 -8.40 1.09
N PRO A 125 -14.34 -7.42 0.52
CA PRO A 125 -14.43 -6.06 1.06
C PRO A 125 -15.03 -6.02 2.47
N GLU A 126 -16.01 -6.87 2.80
CA GLU A 126 -16.62 -6.91 4.14
C GLU A 126 -15.61 -7.33 5.20
N ALA A 127 -14.83 -8.39 4.92
CA ALA A 127 -13.83 -8.90 5.85
C ALA A 127 -12.66 -7.91 6.00
N ALA A 128 -12.21 -7.32 4.89
CA ALA A 128 -11.17 -6.29 4.89
C ALA A 128 -11.59 -5.05 5.70
N ASN A 129 -12.80 -4.54 5.47
CA ASN A 129 -13.33 -3.39 6.19
C ASN A 129 -13.54 -3.68 7.68
N ALA A 130 -14.07 -4.85 8.03
CA ALA A 130 -14.25 -5.25 9.42
C ALA A 130 -12.90 -5.34 10.17
N ALA A 131 -11.89 -5.93 9.54
CA ALA A 131 -10.54 -6.01 10.11
C ALA A 131 -9.91 -4.62 10.30
N LEU A 132 -10.00 -3.75 9.29
CA LEU A 132 -9.48 -2.38 9.36
C LEU A 132 -10.16 -1.57 10.47
N ILE A 133 -11.49 -1.56 10.51
CA ILE A 133 -12.27 -0.82 11.52
C ILE A 133 -12.00 -1.39 12.91
N GLY A 134 -11.95 -2.72 13.06
CA GLY A 134 -11.64 -3.38 14.32
C GLY A 134 -10.27 -2.97 14.85
N TRP A 135 -9.26 -2.94 13.99
CA TRP A 135 -7.92 -2.48 14.35
C TRP A 135 -7.89 -1.00 14.74
N LEU A 136 -8.52 -0.12 13.94
CA LEU A 136 -8.59 1.32 14.22
C LEU A 136 -9.25 1.61 15.58
N ASN A 137 -10.32 0.90 15.93
CA ASN A 137 -10.99 1.05 17.22
C ASN A 137 -10.14 0.58 18.40
N GLY A 138 -9.16 -0.30 18.17
CA GLY A 138 -8.20 -0.77 19.16
C GLY A 138 -6.98 0.13 19.32
N LEU A 139 -6.79 1.13 18.46
CA LEU A 139 -5.65 2.05 18.58
C LEU A 139 -5.82 2.97 19.79
N PRO A 140 -4.71 3.34 20.46
CA PRO A 140 -4.73 4.39 21.46
C PRO A 140 -5.30 5.65 20.84
N LYS A 141 -6.39 6.18 21.40
CA LYS A 141 -6.90 7.48 21.00
C LYS A 141 -5.86 8.52 21.39
N GLU A 142 -5.45 9.34 20.44
CA GLU A 142 -4.58 10.47 20.71
C GLU A 142 -5.20 11.30 21.84
N GLN A 143 -4.53 11.36 22.99
CA GLN A 143 -4.93 12.29 24.03
C GLN A 143 -4.73 13.68 23.42
N GLN A 144 -5.82 14.40 23.17
CA GLN A 144 -5.80 15.81 22.75
C GLN A 144 -4.88 16.60 23.69
N GLN A 145 -3.63 16.80 23.29
CA GLN A 145 -2.74 17.75 23.93
C GLN A 145 -3.18 19.13 23.45
N ALA A 146 -3.73 19.92 24.38
CA ALA A 146 -4.00 21.34 24.18
C ALA A 146 -2.73 22.04 23.64
N PRO A 147 -2.85 23.07 22.79
CA PRO A 147 -1.70 23.72 22.20
C PRO A 147 -0.81 24.29 23.31
N ALA A 148 0.42 23.79 23.39
CA ALA A 148 1.47 24.45 24.16
C ALA A 148 1.67 25.83 23.53
N ALA A 149 1.14 26.86 24.18
CA ALA A 149 1.44 28.25 23.86
C ALA A 149 2.97 28.41 23.84
N SER A 150 3.52 28.67 22.65
CA SER A 150 4.93 29.03 22.48
C SER A 150 5.16 30.40 23.12
N ALA A 151 5.54 30.41 24.39
CA ALA A 151 6.25 31.52 25.00
C ALA A 151 7.73 31.47 24.57
N ALA A 152 7.98 31.71 23.27
CA ALA A 152 9.32 31.88 22.73
C ALA A 152 9.28 32.77 21.47
N ALA A 153 8.67 33.95 21.58
CA ALA A 153 8.77 35.01 20.58
C ALA A 153 8.60 36.40 21.24
N ALA A 154 9.43 36.70 22.24
CA ALA A 154 9.54 38.06 22.80
C ALA A 154 10.92 38.27 23.47
N ALA A 155 12.01 38.12 22.72
CA ALA A 155 13.34 38.55 23.16
C ALA A 155 14.30 38.82 21.98
N ALA A 156 13.79 39.39 20.88
CA ALA A 156 14.62 39.85 19.76
C ALA A 156 14.08 41.17 19.21
N ALA A 157 13.93 42.17 20.08
CA ALA A 157 13.70 43.57 19.70
C ALA A 157 13.97 44.49 20.91
N ALA A 158 15.24 44.78 21.19
CA ALA A 158 15.68 46.03 21.86
C ALA A 158 17.20 46.00 22.12
N ALA A 159 17.98 46.60 21.23
CA ALA A 159 19.20 47.31 21.62
C ALA A 159 19.48 48.41 20.58
N PRO A 160 19.39 49.70 20.96
CA PRO A 160 19.61 50.84 20.08
C PRO A 160 21.10 51.13 19.92
N GLY A 161 21.44 51.75 18.78
CA GLY A 161 22.77 52.29 18.51
C GLY A 161 23.12 53.49 19.39
N THR A 162 24.40 53.55 19.75
CA THR A 162 25.17 54.70 20.24
C THR A 162 26.60 54.41 19.78
N ALA A 163 27.40 55.30 19.20
CA ALA A 163 27.37 56.75 19.00
C ALA A 163 28.18 57.08 17.73
#